data_AF-A8QC26-F1
#
_entry.id   AF-A8QC26-F1
#
_cell.length_a   1.000
_cell.length_b   1.000
_cell.length_c   1.000
_cell.angle_alpha   90.00
_cell.angle_beta   90.00
_cell.angle_gamma   90.00
#
_symmetry.space_group_name_H-M   'P 1'
#
loop_
_entity.id
_entity.type
_entity.pdbx_description
1 polymer ?
#
loop_
_entity_poly.entity_id
_entity_poly.type
_entity_poly.pdbx_seq_one_letter_code
_entity_poly.pdbx_strand_id
1 'polypeptide(L)'
;MPTRSTDFSHLRDGLIRAINVRAKDARLPSASYELSDEAEGTLSKNLTELKSLFPRFKVQRGHTLDIIVQKTRLNTYLLSLQYNGKELGTVESAPASTSGTLPPFTLPTTLLLAYVGTHPDISEPLRKSIASGLEDGLP
;
A
#
# COMPACT_ATOMS: atom_id res chain seq x y z
N MET A 1 -1.88 -10.78 9.51
CA MET A 1 -1.66 -11.45 10.82
C MET A 1 -0.42 -12.33 10.76
N PRO A 2 0.62 -12.10 11.59
CA PRO A 2 1.79 -12.97 11.63
C PRO A 2 1.45 -14.38 12.16
N THR A 3 1.88 -15.42 11.43
CA THR A 3 1.78 -16.83 11.86
C THR A 3 2.89 -17.22 12.84
N ARG A 4 3.95 -16.41 12.91
CA ARG A 4 5.06 -16.47 13.86
C ARG A 4 5.34 -15.08 14.41
N SER A 5 5.94 -14.99 15.61
CA SER A 5 6.36 -13.71 16.19
C SER A 5 7.30 -12.98 15.22
N THR A 6 7.07 -11.69 15.02
CA THR A 6 7.87 -10.82 14.17
C THR A 6 8.02 -9.47 14.88
N ASP A 7 8.69 -8.52 14.25
CA ASP A 7 8.78 -7.15 14.76
C ASP A 7 8.24 -6.16 13.72
N PHE A 8 7.87 -4.97 14.20
CA PHE A 8 7.34 -3.93 13.35
C PHE A 8 8.35 -3.43 12.32
N SER A 9 9.66 -3.53 12.57
CA SER A 9 10.68 -3.17 11.58
C SER A 9 10.64 -4.12 10.39
N HIS A 10 10.49 -5.43 10.64
CA HIS A 10 10.35 -6.44 9.59
C HIS A 10 9.11 -6.20 8.73
N LEU A 11 7.96 -5.91 9.36
CA LEU A 11 6.72 -5.59 8.63
C LEU A 11 6.87 -4.31 7.81
N ARG A 12 7.37 -3.23 8.43
CA ARG A 12 7.66 -1.95 7.77
C ARG A 12 8.52 -2.16 6.54
N ASP A 13 9.65 -2.84 6.69
CA ASP A 13 10.63 -2.98 5.62
C ASP A 13 10.08 -3.83 4.46
N GLY A 14 9.23 -4.82 4.74
CA GLY A 14 8.49 -5.57 3.73
C GLY A 14 7.54 -4.69 2.90
N LEU A 15 6.74 -3.84 3.57
CA LEU A 15 5.81 -2.93 2.90
C LEU A 15 6.56 -1.86 2.08
N ILE A 16 7.61 -1.26 2.65
CA ILE A 16 8.45 -0.27 1.98
C ILE A 16 9.13 -0.88 0.75
N ARG A 17 9.64 -2.12 0.86
CA ARG A 17 10.21 -2.83 -0.29
C ARG A 17 9.19 -3.00 -1.41
N ALA A 18 7.97 -3.43 -1.11
CA ALA A 18 6.92 -3.62 -2.11
C ALA A 18 6.56 -2.30 -2.83
N ILE A 19 6.45 -1.20 -2.08
CA ILE A 19 6.21 0.14 -2.65
C ILE A 19 7.36 0.57 -3.57
N ASN A 20 8.62 0.38 -3.15
CA ASN A 20 9.78 0.76 -3.93
C ASN A 20 9.92 -0.05 -5.23
N VAL A 21 9.60 -1.35 -5.20
CA VAL A 21 9.59 -2.18 -6.42
C VAL A 21 8.55 -1.63 -7.41
N ARG A 22 7.35 -1.27 -6.94
CA ARG A 22 6.35 -0.61 -7.79
C ARG A 22 6.75 0.74 -8.32
N ALA A 23 7.39 1.56 -7.49
CA ALA A 23 7.89 2.86 -7.93
C ALA A 23 8.95 2.66 -9.03
N LYS A 24 9.77 1.60 -8.96
CA LYS A 24 10.68 1.24 -10.05
C LYS A 24 9.92 0.82 -11.31
N ASP A 25 8.89 -0.01 -11.19
CA ASP A 25 8.08 -0.46 -12.33
C ASP A 25 7.35 0.71 -12.99
N ALA A 26 6.90 1.71 -12.22
CA ALA A 26 6.24 2.91 -12.71
C ALA A 26 7.15 3.84 -13.53
N ARG A 27 8.48 3.64 -13.48
CA ARG A 27 9.45 4.38 -14.31
C ARG A 27 9.74 3.68 -15.64
N LEU A 28 9.12 2.53 -15.91
CA LEU A 28 9.27 1.81 -17.17
C LEU A 28 8.31 2.36 -18.24
N PRO A 29 8.69 2.32 -19.53
CA PRO A 29 7.80 2.78 -20.62
C PRO A 29 6.47 2.05 -20.72
N SER A 30 6.37 0.82 -20.20
CA SER A 30 5.17 -0.01 -20.19
C SER A 30 4.35 0.11 -18.91
N ALA A 31 4.61 1.11 -18.08
CA ALA A 31 3.90 1.31 -16.82
C ALA A 31 2.42 1.65 -17.05
N SER A 32 1.55 1.10 -16.20
CA SER A 32 0.12 1.40 -16.18
C SER A 32 -0.26 2.52 -15.21
N TYR A 33 0.74 3.20 -14.64
CA TYR A 33 0.58 4.32 -13.70
C TYR A 33 1.62 5.39 -14.03
N GLU A 34 1.31 6.64 -13.74
CA GLU A 34 2.22 7.77 -13.94
C GLU A 34 2.89 8.16 -12.63
N LEU A 35 4.22 8.17 -12.62
CA LEU A 35 5.04 8.71 -11.55
C LEU A 35 5.73 9.99 -12.03
N SER A 36 4.98 11.09 -12.02
CA SER A 36 5.49 12.45 -12.26
C SER A 36 6.50 12.89 -11.20
N ASP A 37 7.31 13.91 -11.48
CA ASP A 37 8.29 14.46 -10.52
C ASP A 37 7.64 14.95 -9.21
N GLU A 38 6.45 15.56 -9.29
CA GLU A 38 5.68 15.98 -8.11
C GLU A 38 5.22 14.78 -7.28
N ALA A 39 4.83 13.70 -7.95
CA ALA A 39 4.43 12.44 -7.32
C ALA A 39 5.63 11.75 -6.66
N GLU A 40 6.82 11.84 -7.24
CA GLU A 40 8.07 11.31 -6.67
C GLU A 40 8.45 12.05 -5.37
N GLY A 41 8.32 13.39 -5.36
CA GLY A 41 8.49 14.21 -4.16
C GLY A 41 7.49 13.86 -3.05
N THR A 42 6.22 13.70 -3.41
CA THR A 42 5.16 13.29 -2.49
C THR A 42 5.40 11.88 -1.95
N LEU A 43 5.80 10.94 -2.80
CA LEU A 43 6.10 9.56 -2.43
C LEU A 43 7.22 9.52 -1.37
N SER A 44 8.28 10.29 -1.57
CA SER A 44 9.41 10.37 -0.62
C SER A 44 8.98 10.86 0.76
N LYS A 45 8.11 11.89 0.80
CA LYS A 45 7.49 12.38 2.04
C LYS A 45 6.62 11.30 2.69
N ASN A 46 5.68 10.73 1.94
CA ASN A 46 4.76 9.71 2.45
C ASN A 46 5.49 8.43 2.93
N LEU A 47 6.59 8.03 2.29
CA LEU A 47 7.42 6.91 2.75
C LEU A 47 8.07 7.20 4.11
N THR A 48 8.48 8.44 4.35
CA THR A 48 9.05 8.87 5.63
C THR A 48 7.98 8.87 6.73
N GLU A 49 6.80 9.41 6.43
CA GLU A 49 5.63 9.39 7.32
C GLU A 49 5.22 7.95 7.64
N LEU A 50 5.07 7.11 6.62
CA LEU A 50 4.71 5.70 6.78
C LEU A 50 5.69 4.98 7.71
N LYS A 51 7.01 5.15 7.51
CA LYS A 51 8.03 4.54 8.36
C LYS A 51 7.89 4.96 9.82
N SER A 52 7.48 6.20 10.08
CA SER A 52 7.34 6.75 11.43
C SER A 52 6.16 6.16 12.21
N LEU A 53 5.15 5.62 11.51
CA LEU A 53 3.98 4.99 12.13
C LEU A 53 4.30 3.65 12.80
N PHE A 54 5.43 3.01 12.47
CA PHE A 54 5.79 1.69 12.97
C PHE A 54 6.47 1.79 14.34
N PRO A 55 5.86 1.25 15.41
CA PRO A 55 6.47 1.26 16.74
C PRO A 55 7.74 0.40 16.81
N ARG A 56 8.57 0.62 17.84
CA ARG A 56 9.81 -0.13 18.05
C ARG A 56 9.65 -1.33 18.98
N PHE A 57 8.58 -2.11 18.81
CA PHE A 57 8.34 -3.33 19.61
C PHE A 57 7.93 -4.53 18.76
N LYS A 58 7.79 -5.70 19.39
CA LYS A 58 7.49 -6.96 18.70
C LYS A 58 6.00 -7.11 18.42
N VAL A 59 5.68 -7.69 17.26
CA VAL A 59 4.32 -8.09 16.90
C VAL A 59 4.10 -9.52 17.36
N GLN A 60 3.17 -9.69 18.29
CA GLN A 60 2.85 -10.98 18.87
C GLN A 60 2.05 -11.83 17.87
N ARG A 61 2.23 -13.16 17.94
CA ARG A 61 1.42 -14.11 17.17
C ARG A 61 -0.08 -13.86 17.46
N GLY A 62 -0.89 -13.93 16.42
CA GLY A 62 -2.35 -13.74 16.52
C GLY A 62 -2.82 -12.29 16.55
N HIS A 63 -1.93 -11.31 16.73
CA HIS A 63 -2.31 -9.90 16.60
C HIS A 63 -2.37 -9.47 15.13
N THR A 64 -3.30 -8.58 14.81
CA THR A 64 -3.49 -8.06 13.45
C THR A 64 -2.75 -6.75 13.25
N LEU A 65 -2.17 -6.58 12.06
CA LEU A 65 -1.82 -5.29 11.51
C LEU A 65 -2.77 -5.07 10.35
N ASP A 66 -3.69 -4.13 10.51
CA ASP A 66 -4.70 -3.81 9.54
C ASP A 66 -4.22 -2.61 8.71
N ILE A 67 -4.34 -2.75 7.39
CA ILE A 67 -3.91 -1.77 6.39
C ILE A 67 -5.18 -1.30 5.70
N ILE A 68 -5.57 -0.05 5.94
CA ILE A 68 -6.86 0.48 5.51
C ILE A 68 -6.61 1.58 4.49
N VAL A 69 -7.12 1.40 3.27
CA VAL A 69 -7.04 2.38 2.19
C VAL A 69 -8.41 3.00 1.96
N GLN A 70 -8.50 4.33 2.01
CA GLN A 70 -9.76 5.05 1.85
C GLN A 70 -9.59 6.20 0.86
N LYS A 71 -10.59 6.42 0.00
CA LYS A 71 -10.65 7.61 -0.85
C LYS A 71 -11.36 8.74 -0.10
N THR A 72 -10.79 9.93 -0.09
CA THR A 72 -11.39 11.10 0.56
C THR A 72 -12.29 11.88 -0.40
N ARG A 73 -13.07 12.83 0.15
CA ARG A 73 -13.85 13.78 -0.64
C ARG A 73 -12.99 14.76 -1.45
N LEU A 74 -11.73 14.94 -1.05
CA LEU A 74 -10.76 15.82 -1.73
C LEU A 74 -9.98 15.10 -2.85
N ASN A 75 -10.43 13.89 -3.24
CA ASN A 75 -9.77 13.05 -4.24
C ASN A 75 -8.32 12.69 -3.88
N THR A 76 -8.01 12.64 -2.59
CA THR A 76 -6.79 12.03 -2.03
C THR A 76 -7.09 10.59 -1.58
N TYR A 77 -6.04 9.83 -1.27
CA TYR A 77 -6.15 8.54 -0.61
C TYR A 77 -5.49 8.59 0.77
N LEU A 78 -6.16 8.02 1.76
CA LEU A 78 -5.64 7.80 3.10
C LEU A 78 -5.20 6.35 3.25
N LEU A 79 -4.04 6.15 3.86
CA LEU A 79 -3.54 4.87 4.34
C LEU A 79 -3.47 4.92 5.87
N SER A 80 -4.37 4.21 6.54
CA SER A 80 -4.36 4.08 8.00
C SER A 80 -3.81 2.72 8.43
N LEU A 81 -2.97 2.71 9.46
CA LEU A 81 -2.47 1.50 10.10
C LEU A 81 -3.13 1.31 11.46
N GLN A 82 -3.65 0.12 11.71
CA GLN A 82 -4.15 -0.27 13.02
C GLN A 82 -3.44 -1.53 13.51
N TYR A 83 -3.10 -1.57 14.80
CA TYR A 83 -2.59 -2.75 15.46
C TYR A 83 -3.62 -3.26 16.46
N ASN A 84 -4.19 -4.43 16.18
CA ASN A 84 -5.22 -5.05 17.00
C ASN A 84 -6.39 -4.09 17.32
N GLY A 85 -6.89 -3.40 16.29
CA GLY A 85 -7.96 -2.41 16.40
C GLY A 85 -7.55 -1.03 16.95
N LYS A 86 -6.30 -0.85 17.42
CA LYS A 86 -5.79 0.46 17.86
C LYS A 86 -5.07 1.17 16.72
N GLU A 87 -5.46 2.40 16.45
CA GLU A 87 -4.81 3.24 15.44
C GLU A 87 -3.35 3.53 15.79
N LEU A 88 -2.46 3.30 14.81
CA LEU A 88 -1.05 3.70 14.84
C LEU A 88 -0.84 5.05 14.15
N GLY A 89 -1.67 5.35 13.15
CA GLY A 89 -1.74 6.64 12.47
C GLY A 89 -2.08 6.48 10.98
N THR A 90 -2.01 7.60 10.27
CA THR A 90 -2.47 7.72 8.88
C THR A 90 -1.47 8.50 8.03
N VAL A 91 -1.35 8.10 6.77
CA VAL A 91 -0.63 8.83 5.72
C VAL A 91 -1.62 9.24 4.64
N GLU A 92 -1.60 10.50 4.24
CA GLU A 92 -2.42 11.02 3.15
C GLU A 92 -1.59 11.24 1.89
N SER A 93 -2.09 10.78 0.75
CA SER A 93 -1.47 11.07 -0.55
C SER A 93 -1.70 12.52 -0.97
N ALA A 94 -0.90 13.01 -1.92
CA ALA A 94 -1.32 14.15 -2.72
C ALA A 94 -2.67 13.86 -3.42
N PRO A 95 -3.43 14.90 -3.82
CA PRO A 95 -4.58 14.72 -4.69
C PRO A 95 -4.18 13.91 -5.92
N ALA A 96 -5.01 12.95 -6.30
CA ALA A 96 -4.81 12.19 -7.52
C ALA A 96 -4.92 13.15 -8.72
N SER A 97 -3.80 13.70 -9.18
CA SER A 97 -3.73 14.53 -10.38
C SER A 97 -4.23 13.70 -11.57
N THR A 98 -5.26 14.18 -12.25
CA THR A 98 -5.84 13.56 -13.45
C THR A 98 -5.35 14.21 -14.73
N SER A 99 -4.24 14.96 -14.68
CA SER A 99 -3.76 15.70 -15.86
C SER A 99 -3.18 14.79 -16.95
N GLY A 100 -2.89 13.52 -16.64
CA GLY A 100 -2.41 12.51 -17.56
C GLY A 100 -3.48 11.48 -17.97
N THR A 101 -3.15 10.64 -18.96
CA THR A 101 -3.99 9.53 -19.42
C THR A 101 -3.90 8.30 -18.53
N LEU A 102 -2.86 8.22 -17.69
CA LEU A 102 -2.63 7.15 -16.74
C LEU A 102 -3.04 7.58 -15.32
N PRO A 103 -3.50 6.64 -14.48
CA PRO A 103 -3.78 6.95 -13.07
C PRO A 103 -2.49 7.37 -12.34
N PRO A 104 -2.56 8.36 -11.43
CA PRO A 104 -1.40 8.85 -10.70
C PRO A 104 -0.91 7.82 -9.68
N PHE A 105 0.41 7.72 -9.56
CA PHE A 105 1.05 6.89 -8.56
C PHE A 105 0.89 7.51 -7.16
N THR A 106 0.28 6.77 -6.23
CA THR A 106 0.14 7.19 -4.83
C THR A 106 0.52 6.05 -3.89
N LEU A 107 1.12 6.38 -2.74
CA LEU A 107 1.54 5.35 -1.78
C LEU A 107 0.38 4.42 -1.34
N PRO A 108 -0.82 4.92 -0.95
CA PRO A 108 -1.91 4.05 -0.51
C PRO A 108 -2.38 3.07 -1.58
N THR A 109 -2.61 3.54 -2.81
CA THR A 109 -3.08 2.70 -3.92
C THR A 109 -2.01 1.70 -4.36
N THR A 110 -0.75 2.14 -4.42
CA THR A 110 0.39 1.26 -4.71
C THR A 110 0.52 0.13 -3.71
N LEU A 111 0.27 0.41 -2.43
CA LEU A 111 0.31 -0.62 -1.40
C LEU A 111 -0.85 -1.61 -1.55
N LEU A 112 -2.07 -1.14 -1.85
CA LEU A 112 -3.21 -2.01 -2.14
C LEU A 112 -2.90 -2.92 -3.33
N LEU A 113 -2.38 -2.35 -4.42
CA LEU A 113 -1.94 -3.11 -5.58
C LEU A 113 -0.93 -4.19 -5.19
N ALA A 114 -0.16 -4.05 -4.10
CA ALA A 114 0.91 -5.03 -3.77
C ALA A 114 0.33 -6.34 -3.28
N TYR A 115 -0.92 -6.30 -2.84
CA TYR A 115 -1.70 -7.45 -2.45
C TYR A 115 -2.53 -8.02 -3.60
N VAL A 116 -3.01 -7.18 -4.53
CA VAL A 116 -4.00 -7.60 -5.55
C VAL A 116 -3.45 -7.69 -6.98
N GLY A 117 -2.36 -6.98 -7.28
CA GLY A 117 -1.71 -6.98 -8.59
C GLY A 117 -0.92 -8.26 -8.87
N THR A 118 -0.29 -8.32 -10.04
CA THR A 118 0.54 -9.44 -10.52
C THR A 118 2.04 -9.21 -10.33
N HIS A 119 2.45 -7.97 -10.03
CA HIS A 119 3.82 -7.65 -9.65
C HIS A 119 3.90 -6.30 -8.91
N PRO A 120 4.69 -6.18 -7.81
CA PRO A 120 5.16 -7.26 -6.94
C PRO A 120 4.00 -7.87 -6.14
N ASP A 121 4.08 -9.17 -5.93
CA ASP A 121 3.04 -9.97 -5.28
C ASP A 121 3.40 -10.26 -3.83
N ILE A 122 2.72 -9.59 -2.90
CA ILE A 122 2.82 -9.92 -1.48
C ILE A 122 2.07 -11.23 -1.17
N SER A 123 0.96 -11.49 -1.89
CA SER A 123 0.13 -12.68 -1.64
C SER A 123 -0.61 -13.15 -2.89
N GLU A 124 -0.01 -14.09 -3.63
CA GLU A 124 -0.69 -14.82 -4.70
C GLU A 124 -1.98 -15.53 -4.22
N PRO A 125 -2.02 -16.19 -3.04
CA PRO A 125 -3.25 -16.81 -2.55
C PRO A 125 -4.40 -15.81 -2.37
N LEU A 126 -4.11 -14.61 -1.85
CA LEU A 126 -5.11 -13.55 -1.72
C LEU A 126 -5.64 -13.11 -3.08
N ARG A 127 -4.75 -12.88 -4.06
CA ARG A 127 -5.17 -12.51 -5.42
C ARG A 127 -6.09 -13.57 -6.03
N LYS A 128 -5.71 -14.86 -5.96
CA LYS A 128 -6.54 -15.96 -6.47
C LYS A 128 -7.90 -16.00 -5.78
N SER A 129 -7.94 -15.80 -4.46
CA SER A 129 -9.19 -15.75 -3.70
C SER A 129 -10.08 -14.58 -4.13
N ILE A 130 -9.51 -13.41 -4.41
CA ILE A 130 -10.26 -12.24 -4.90
C ILE A 130 -10.80 -12.51 -6.30
N ALA A 131 -9.98 -13.05 -7.21
CA ALA A 131 -10.40 -13.38 -8.56
C ALA A 131 -11.57 -14.37 -8.58
N SER A 132 -11.44 -15.49 -7.86
CA SER A 132 -12.52 -16.48 -7.71
C SER A 132 -13.79 -15.86 -7.13
N GLY A 133 -13.67 -15.06 -6.07
CA GLY A 133 -14.84 -14.43 -5.45
C GLY A 133 -15.56 -13.42 -6.35
N LEU A 134 -14.84 -12.77 -7.28
CA LEU A 134 -15.44 -11.89 -8.28
C LEU A 134 -16.09 -12.69 -9.41
N GLU A 135 -15.49 -13.78 -9.87
CA GLU A 135 -16.05 -14.67 -10.89
C GLU A 135 -17.34 -15.35 -10.40
N ASP A 136 -17.36 -15.81 -9.14
CA ASP A 136 -18.52 -16.49 -8.53
C ASP A 136 -19.64 -15.51 -8.11
N GLY A 137 -19.29 -14.25 -7.87
CA GLY A 137 -20.18 -13.23 -7.32
C GLY A 137 -20.81 -12.28 -8.35
N LEU A 138 -20.41 -12.36 -9.62
CA LEU A 138 -21.02 -11.61 -10.71
C LEU A 138 -22.17 -12.45 -11.32
N PRO A 139 -23.39 -11.89 -11.43
CA PRO A 139 -24.54 -12.60 -12.00
C PRO A 139 -24.38 -12.96 -13.48
#